data_AF-A0A382ICS2-F1
#
_entry.id   AF-A0A382ICS2-F1
#
_cell.length_a   1.000
_cell.length_b   1.000
_cell.length_c   1.000
_cell.angle_alpha   90.00
_cell.angle_beta   90.00
_cell.angle_gamma   90.00
#
_symmetry.space_group_name_H-M   'P 1'
#
loop_
_entity.id
_entity.type
_entity.pdbx_description
1 polymer ?
#
loop_
_entity_poly.entity_id
_entity_poly.type
_entity_poly.pdbx_seq_one_letter_code
_entity_poly.pdbx_strand_id
1 'polypeptide(L)'
;MLRQRIITALIALSVLGVILYVLPADIARFLMALLILIGSWEWSGFCFRTKDSRRLIYVVFVGTFISILYIVLPDPLLLATLFKAALGWWLLAMVWMFFFPTPVPKLVAW
;
A
#
# COMPACT_ATOMS: atom_id res chain seq x y z
N MET A 1 -24.59 -7.92 4.82
CA MET A 1 -23.12 -7.66 4.79
C MET A 1 -22.57 -7.49 3.38
N LEU A 2 -22.94 -8.35 2.41
CA LEU A 2 -22.47 -8.25 1.02
C LEU A 2 -22.83 -6.91 0.35
N ARG A 3 -24.06 -6.43 0.52
CA ARG A 3 -24.51 -5.11 0.00
C ARG A 3 -23.58 -3.96 0.43
N GLN A 4 -23.22 -3.90 1.72
CA GLN A 4 -22.34 -2.86 2.24
C GLN A 4 -20.95 -2.96 1.62
N ARG A 5 -20.39 -4.18 1.53
CA ARG A 5 -19.06 -4.41 0.91
C ARG A 5 -19.02 -3.98 -0.55
N ILE A 6 -20.07 -4.30 -1.32
CA ILE A 6 -20.20 -3.89 -2.73
C ILE A 6 -20.25 -2.36 -2.82
N ILE A 7 -21.10 -1.71 -2.01
CA ILE A 7 -21.22 -0.25 -2.02
C ILE A 7 -19.89 0.41 -1.68
N THR A 8 -19.19 -0.04 -0.63
CA THR A 8 -17.89 0.52 -0.25
C THR A 8 -16.82 0.31 -1.33
N ALA A 9 -16.82 -0.85 -2.00
CA ALA A 9 -15.89 -1.13 -3.09
C ALA A 9 -16.15 -0.24 -4.31
N LEU A 10 -17.41 -0.05 -4.69
CA LEU A 10 -17.79 0.84 -5.78
C LEU A 10 -17.39 2.29 -5.50
N ILE A 11 -17.66 2.78 -4.28
CA ILE A 11 -17.25 4.12 -3.87
C ILE A 11 -15.73 4.27 -3.93
N ALA A 12 -14.98 3.32 -3.36
CA ALA A 12 -13.52 3.36 -3.37
C ALA A 12 -12.96 3.34 -4.80
N LEU A 13 -13.53 2.50 -5.68
CA LEU A 13 -13.14 2.44 -7.09
C LEU A 13 -13.42 3.76 -7.81
N SER A 14 -14.59 4.37 -7.59
CA SER A 14 -14.93 5.67 -8.17
C SER A 14 -14.00 6.78 -7.68
N VAL A 15 -13.71 6.82 -6.37
CA VAL A 15 -12.76 7.79 -5.79
C VAL A 15 -11.37 7.62 -6.40
N LEU A 16 -10.88 6.38 -6.50
CA LEU A 16 -9.60 6.09 -7.15
C LEU A 16 -9.60 6.51 -8.62
N GLY A 17 -10.69 6.26 -9.35
CA GLY A 17 -10.84 6.69 -10.74
C GLY A 17 -10.77 8.21 -10.90
N VAL A 18 -11.42 8.97 -10.00
CA VAL A 18 -11.32 10.43 -9.98
C VAL A 18 -9.88 10.89 -9.71
N ILE A 19 -9.21 10.27 -8.73
CA ILE A 19 -7.82 10.62 -8.39
C ILE A 19 -6.88 10.39 -9.58
N LEU A 20 -7.03 9.28 -10.31
CA LEU A 20 -6.12 8.91 -11.39
C LEU A 20 -6.40 9.62 -12.71
N TYR A 21 -7.67 9.90 -13.03
CA TYR A 21 -8.07 10.34 -14.38
C TYR A 21 -8.67 11.75 -14.45
N VAL A 22 -9.07 12.35 -13.32
CA VAL A 22 -9.73 13.67 -13.30
C VAL A 22 -8.85 14.73 -12.64
N LEU A 23 -8.14 14.38 -11.55
CA LEU A 23 -7.32 15.35 -10.83
C LEU A 23 -6.02 15.68 -11.56
N PRO A 24 -5.48 16.90 -11.36
CA PRO A 24 -4.12 17.25 -11.79
C PRO A 24 -3.08 16.29 -11.20
N ALA A 25 -2.02 16.04 -11.97
CA ALA A 25 -1.00 15.06 -11.62
C ALA A 25 -0.37 15.29 -10.24
N ASP A 26 -0.10 16.55 -9.86
CA ASP A 26 0.51 16.85 -8.56
C ASP A 26 -0.41 16.55 -7.39
N ILE A 27 -1.71 16.82 -7.53
CA ILE A 27 -2.72 16.49 -6.52
C ILE A 27 -2.87 14.96 -6.42
N ALA A 28 -2.92 14.27 -7.56
CA ALA A 28 -3.01 12.81 -7.59
C ALA A 28 -1.82 12.15 -6.88
N ARG A 29 -0.59 12.60 -7.16
CA ARG A 29 0.64 12.10 -6.51
C ARG A 29 0.60 12.32 -5.00
N PHE A 30 0.18 13.52 -4.55
CA PHE A 30 0.06 13.83 -3.13
C PHE A 30 -0.97 12.94 -2.42
N LEU A 31 -2.16 12.77 -3.00
CA LEU A 31 -3.21 11.91 -2.44
C LEU A 31 -2.79 10.45 -2.39
N MET A 32 -2.10 9.95 -3.43
CA MET A 32 -1.56 8.58 -3.43
C MET A 32 -0.48 8.38 -2.36
N ALA A 33 0.41 9.36 -2.16
CA ALA A 33 1.38 9.31 -1.07
C ALA A 33 0.69 9.26 0.30
N LEU A 34 -0.33 10.10 0.52
CA LEU A 34 -1.11 10.09 1.75
C LEU A 34 -1.81 8.73 1.99
N LEU A 35 -2.41 8.16 0.94
CA LEU A 35 -3.03 6.84 1.00
C LEU A 35 -2.04 5.76 1.43
N ILE A 36 -0.82 5.77 0.87
CA ILE A 36 0.24 4.82 1.26
C ILE A 36 0.68 5.05 2.71
N LEU A 37 0.79 6.29 3.16
CA LEU A 37 1.17 6.60 4.56
C LEU A 37 0.10 6.13 5.55
N ILE A 38 -1.18 6.34 5.25
CA ILE A 38 -2.30 5.79 6.05
C ILE A 38 -2.23 4.27 6.07
N GLY A 39 -2.03 3.63 4.91
CA GLY A 39 -1.85 2.18 4.83
C GLY A 39 -0.66 1.68 5.67
N SER A 40 0.45 2.42 5.65
CA SER A 40 1.64 2.09 6.45
C SER A 40 1.37 2.19 7.96
N TRP A 41 0.55 3.15 8.39
CA TRP A 41 0.13 3.27 9.79
C TRP A 41 -0.71 2.07 10.24
N GLU A 42 -1.68 1.66 9.44
CA GLU A 42 -2.51 0.48 9.72
C GLU A 42 -1.66 -0.79 9.76
N TRP A 43 -0.77 -0.97 8.77
CA TRP A 43 0.06 -2.18 8.67
C TRP A 43 1.12 -2.27 9.76
N SER A 44 1.64 -1.12 10.21
CA SER A 44 2.56 -1.08 11.36
C SER A 44 1.96 -1.67 12.64
N GLY A 45 0.63 -1.67 12.77
CA GLY A 45 -0.09 -2.26 13.90
C GLY A 45 0.08 -3.78 13.99
N PHE A 46 0.31 -4.47 12.87
CA PHE A 46 0.60 -5.90 12.86
C PHE A 46 1.98 -6.21 13.44
N CYS A 47 2.97 -5.35 13.18
CA CYS A 47 4.36 -5.53 13.62
C CYS A 47 4.65 -4.93 15.01
N PHE A 48 3.99 -3.83 15.38
CA PHE A 48 4.33 -2.99 16.55
C PHE A 48 3.12 -2.71 17.45
N ARG A 49 2.38 -3.78 17.82
CA ARG A 49 1.11 -3.74 18.58
C ARG A 49 1.03 -2.80 19.79
N THR A 50 2.14 -2.49 20.46
CA THR A 50 2.12 -1.83 21.79
C THR A 50 2.80 -0.47 21.87
N LYS A 51 3.45 0.00 20.79
CA LYS A 51 4.27 1.23 20.85
C LYS A 51 4.04 2.13 19.63
N ASP A 52 3.21 3.15 19.80
CA ASP A 52 2.92 4.14 18.75
C ASP A 52 4.17 4.86 18.23
N SER A 53 5.20 5.05 19.06
CA SER A 53 6.48 5.62 18.61
C SER A 53 7.16 4.76 17.54
N ARG A 54 7.10 3.43 17.63
CA ARG A 54 7.69 2.53 16.62
C ARG A 54 6.89 2.54 15.32
N ARG A 55 5.57 2.68 15.44
CA ARG A 55 4.66 2.85 14.30
C ARG A 55 4.97 4.15 13.56
N LEU A 56 5.13 5.27 14.28
CA LEU A 56 5.53 6.54 13.70
C LEU A 56 6.89 6.45 12.99
N ILE A 57 7.91 5.83 13.61
CA ILE A 57 9.21 5.62 12.97
C ILE A 57 9.05 4.86 11.64
N TYR A 58 8.22 3.81 11.61
CA TYR A 58 7.94 3.07 10.38
C TYR A 58 7.23 3.94 9.32
N VAL A 59 6.23 4.73 9.69
CA VAL A 59 5.54 5.64 8.76
C VAL A 59 6.49 6.72 8.22
N VAL A 60 7.32 7.32 9.07
CA VAL A 60 8.34 8.29 8.66
C VAL A 60 9.38 7.66 7.74
N PHE A 61 9.78 6.42 8.02
CA PHE A 61 10.66 5.65 7.15
C PHE A 61 10.03 5.47 5.75
N VAL A 62 8.78 5.02 5.68
CA VAL A 62 8.05 4.89 4.40
C VAL A 62 7.94 6.24 3.67
N GLY A 63 7.58 7.32 4.38
CA GLY A 63 7.48 8.66 3.81
C GLY A 63 8.81 9.21 3.27
N THR A 64 9.92 8.91 3.96
CA THR A 64 11.27 9.24 3.50
C THR A 64 11.57 8.55 2.16
N PHE A 65 11.28 7.24 2.05
CA PHE A 65 11.49 6.51 0.79
C PHE A 65 10.62 7.05 -0.34
N ILE A 66 9.33 7.34 -0.10
CA ILE A 66 8.45 7.95 -1.11
C ILE A 66 9.03 9.29 -1.59
N SER A 67 9.54 10.11 -0.67
CA SER A 67 10.11 11.43 -0.98
C SER A 67 11.40 11.33 -1.79
N ILE A 68 12.30 10.41 -1.43
CA ILE A 68 13.53 10.13 -2.19
C ILE A 68 13.17 9.65 -3.59
N LEU A 69 12.25 8.68 -3.70
CA LEU A 69 11.81 8.16 -4.98
C LEU A 69 11.20 9.25 -5.85
N TYR A 70 10.38 10.15 -5.30
CA TYR A 70 9.80 11.28 -6.05
C TYR A 70 10.85 12.15 -6.75
N ILE A 71 12.01 12.35 -6.13
CA ILE A 71 13.11 13.17 -6.68
C ILE A 71 13.94 12.39 -7.69
N VAL A 72 14.21 11.09 -7.44
CA VAL A 72 15.20 10.31 -8.20
C VAL A 72 14.57 9.47 -9.33
N LEU A 73 13.28 9.10 -9.25
CA LEU A 73 12.60 8.28 -10.28
C LEU A 73 12.44 8.87 -11.68
N PRO A 74 12.66 10.18 -11.97
CA PRO A 74 12.75 10.62 -13.36
C PRO A 74 13.85 9.90 -14.17
N ASP A 75 14.75 9.15 -13.53
CA ASP A 75 15.68 8.21 -14.18
C ASP A 75 14.97 6.94 -14.71
N PRO A 76 14.89 6.73 -16.03
CA PRO A 76 14.24 5.56 -16.63
C PRO A 76 14.87 4.22 -16.24
N LEU A 77 16.19 4.17 -16.01
CA LEU A 77 16.89 2.94 -15.66
C LEU A 77 16.54 2.51 -14.23
N LEU A 78 16.50 3.48 -13.31
CA LEU A 78 16.08 3.25 -11.93
C LEU A 78 14.62 2.81 -11.87
N LEU A 79 13.72 3.47 -12.63
CA LEU A 79 12.31 3.10 -12.69
C LEU A 79 12.11 1.65 -13.18
N ALA A 80 12.80 1.27 -14.26
CA ALA A 80 12.75 -0.10 -14.78
C ALA A 80 13.29 -1.12 -13.77
N THR A 81 14.35 -0.77 -13.05
CA THR A 81 14.93 -1.61 -12.00
C THR A 81 13.97 -1.79 -10.83
N LEU A 82 13.32 -0.71 -10.39
CA LEU A 82 12.33 -0.72 -9.31
C LEU A 82 11.13 -1.60 -9.67
N PHE A 83 10.59 -1.51 -10.89
CA PHE A 83 9.48 -2.37 -11.31
C PHE A 83 9.87 -3.84 -11.43
N LYS A 84 11.09 -4.15 -11.89
CA LYS A 84 11.60 -5.53 -11.89
C LYS A 84 11.74 -6.08 -10.47
N ALA A 85 12.26 -5.28 -9.54
CA ALA A 85 12.38 -5.66 -8.14
C ALA A 85 11.00 -5.86 -7.49
N ALA A 86 10.05 -4.96 -7.75
CA ALA A 86 8.67 -5.08 -7.28
C ALA A 86 7.99 -6.33 -7.83
N LEU A 87 8.13 -6.61 -9.12
CA LEU A 87 7.61 -7.84 -9.74
C LEU A 87 8.20 -9.09 -9.08
N GLY A 88 9.52 -9.12 -8.89
CA GLY A 88 10.19 -10.23 -8.21
C GLY A 88 9.69 -10.43 -6.79
N TRP A 89 9.55 -9.35 -6.02
CA TRP A 89 9.00 -9.41 -4.66
C TRP A 89 7.56 -9.93 -4.63
N TRP A 90 6.70 -9.44 -5.51
CA TRP A 90 5.30 -9.88 -5.56
C TRP A 90 5.16 -11.33 -6.00
N LEU A 91 6.00 -11.81 -6.91
CA LEU A 91 6.06 -13.24 -7.27
C LEU A 91 6.52 -14.09 -6.08
N LEU A 92 7.55 -13.67 -5.35
CA LEU A 92 8.00 -14.37 -4.15
C LEU A 92 6.90 -14.40 -3.07
N ALA A 93 6.21 -13.28 -2.83
CA ALA A 93 5.11 -13.20 -1.88
C ALA A 93 3.93 -14.10 -2.28
N MET A 94 3.60 -14.15 -3.57
CA MET A 94 2.58 -15.06 -4.11
C MET A 94 2.97 -16.53 -3.89
N VAL A 95 4.22 -16.89 -4.20
CA VAL A 95 4.74 -18.25 -3.96
C VAL A 95 4.70 -18.60 -2.47
N TRP A 96 5.13 -17.68 -1.60
CA TRP A 96 5.09 -17.85 -0.15
C TRP A 96 3.65 -18.15 0.34
N MET A 97 2.65 -17.43 -0.18
CA MET A 97 1.25 -17.62 0.19
C MET A 97 0.76 -19.07 -0.02
N PHE A 98 1.26 -19.78 -1.04
CA PHE A 98 0.89 -21.18 -1.28
C PHE A 98 1.54 -22.17 -0.31
N PHE A 99 2.76 -21.89 0.15
CA PHE A 99 3.52 -22.81 1.00
C PHE A 99 3.29 -22.63 2.50
N PHE A 100 2.79 -21.47 2.93
CA PHE A 100 2.50 -21.18 4.33
C PHE A 100 1.06 -20.71 4.54
N PRO A 101 0.05 -21.55 4.27
CA PRO A 101 -1.33 -21.23 4.60
C PRO A 101 -1.45 -21.15 6.13
N THR A 102 -1.54 -19.95 6.67
CA THR A 102 -1.96 -19.75 8.07
C THR A 102 -3.46 -20.08 8.11
N PRO A 103 -3.89 -21.09 8.88
CA PRO A 103 -5.31 -21.41 8.99
C PRO A 103 -6.04 -20.18 9.54
N VAL A 104 -7.03 -19.67 8.82
CA VAL A 104 -7.90 -18.62 9.37
C VAL A 104 -8.68 -19.27 10.52
N PRO A 105 -8.54 -18.78 11.76
CA PRO A 105 -9.25 -19.35 12.90
C PRO A 105 -10.75 -19.31 12.60
N LYS A 106 -11.45 -20.43 12.82
CA LYS A 106 -12.91 -20.56 12.52
C LYS A 106 -13.76 -19.48 13.20
N LEU A 107 -13.28 -18.91 14.31
CA LEU A 107 -13.92 -17.81 15.04
C LEU A 107 -13.92 -16.48 14.26
N VAL A 108 -13.05 -16.33 13.25
CA VAL A 108 -12.88 -15.10 12.45
C VAL A 108 -12.98 -15.40 10.95
N ALA A 109 -13.24 -16.65 10.57
CA ALA A 109 -13.56 -17.04 9.21
C ALA A 109 -15.02 -16.68 8.95
N TRP A 110 -15.24 -15.51 8.35
CA TRP A 110 -16.56 -15.00 7.96
C TRP A 110 -17.07 -15.65 6.68
#